data_AF-A0AAN7Z7M5-F1
#
_entry.id   AF-A0AAN7Z7M5-F1
#
_cell.length_a   1.000
_cell.length_b   1.000
_cell.length_c   1.000
_cell.angle_alpha   90.00
_cell.angle_beta   90.00
_cell.angle_gamma   90.00
#
_symmetry.space_group_name_H-M   'P 1'
#
loop_
_entity.id
_entity.type
_entity.pdbx_description
1 polymer ?
#
loop_
_entity_poly.entity_id
_entity_poly.type
_entity_poly.pdbx_seq_one_letter_code
_entity_poly.pdbx_strand_id
1 'polypeptide(L)'
;MEELEITVSHGQASIRQTQGFSYELPAGFPIPKYVGPSEVLSQAKPMAQTIFKNWNLLRTIVERHESTIQRRWIKKSRPKRQHLLLATWPNMSGQHRSDVAAWKKKKTGISVYEACMWPAINLEDLLSMEPLLLLLNSRGRNPPDVFAMADIEATRFGVTSRTLEMPLFLNEYSMAFTGRRSPETYGELISWDDEPDACYWTVKRSVVHPGEGLRILEIQSRLYQFLVDIVRAILHDMSLESLTDPTLPVQPEPPTISANSKTSALLATVKLESSYRLPARLDISRLKSFIESKLSEAEDHFWALREDPAYFTMNIQEWKEHRQEELTDLDGYPHSIHQSGSEDFWNRVIGNTTLTALQQVEVWNILLQKAAHLAELQTRKYPDDGLKFEEDLPPDYAMAFHKLHNHLVHFQKFPIDLLKTGWVASPPMRPYWRRRPPPDATSNKIAAIYLGNIKKGGPEAEMLWILQTLFDDEQTFLVGLSVLIDEFERLMKNPAASGLVSAWVADKISHLSVLSECLRQLELF
;
A
#
# COMPACT_ATOMS: atom_id res chain seq x y z
N MET A 1 12.89 9.91 -33.23
CA MET A 1 13.92 9.15 -33.97
C MET A 1 15.19 9.95 -33.89
N GLU A 2 15.97 9.69 -32.85
CA GLU A 2 17.41 9.93 -32.78
C GLU A 2 17.92 8.71 -32.00
N GLU A 3 18.75 7.92 -32.67
CA GLU A 3 19.23 6.62 -32.24
C GLU A 3 20.32 6.80 -31.17
N LEU A 4 20.15 6.15 -30.02
CA LEU A 4 21.22 5.96 -29.04
C LEU A 4 22.01 4.71 -29.45
N GLU A 5 23.14 4.94 -30.11
CA GLU A 5 24.15 3.94 -30.45
C GLU A 5 24.88 3.50 -29.16
N ILE A 6 24.66 2.25 -28.72
CA ILE A 6 25.44 1.62 -27.66
C ILE A 6 26.60 0.88 -28.32
N THR A 7 27.77 1.51 -28.35
CA THR A 7 29.01 0.82 -28.75
C THR A 7 29.58 0.04 -27.57
N VAL A 8 29.57 -1.29 -27.67
CA VAL A 8 30.28 -2.20 -26.77
C VAL A 8 31.73 -2.28 -27.22
N SER A 9 32.66 -1.76 -26.42
CA SER A 9 34.09 -2.05 -26.56
C SER A 9 34.63 -2.75 -25.31
N HIS A 10 35.44 -3.76 -25.55
CA HIS A 10 35.97 -4.70 -24.57
C HIS A 10 36.95 -4.05 -23.60
N GLY A 11 36.84 -4.40 -22.32
CA GLY A 11 37.94 -4.42 -21.36
C GLY A 11 38.21 -3.12 -20.60
N GLN A 12 38.18 -3.22 -19.27
CA GLN A 12 38.56 -2.21 -18.26
C GLN A 12 37.58 -1.04 -18.07
N ALA A 13 36.54 -1.28 -17.28
CA ALA A 13 35.89 -0.20 -16.54
C ALA A 13 36.81 0.19 -15.36
N SER A 14 37.80 1.04 -15.64
CA SER A 14 38.39 1.88 -14.60
C SER A 14 37.68 3.22 -14.70
N ILE A 15 36.77 3.49 -13.77
CA ILE A 15 36.30 4.87 -13.52
C ILE A 15 37.49 5.60 -12.91
N ARG A 16 38.37 6.09 -13.79
CA ARG A 16 39.41 7.03 -13.39
C ARG A 16 38.71 8.24 -12.78
N GLN A 17 39.21 8.66 -11.62
CA GLN A 17 38.92 9.96 -11.01
C GLN A 17 39.10 11.09 -12.03
N THR A 18 38.05 11.41 -12.76
CA THR A 18 37.94 12.62 -13.55
C THR A 18 36.54 13.15 -13.33
N GLN A 19 36.47 14.19 -12.50
CA GLN A 19 35.42 15.20 -12.43
C GLN A 19 33.98 14.68 -12.37
N GLY A 20 33.46 14.72 -11.14
CA GLY A 20 32.04 14.65 -10.76
C GLY A 20 31.04 14.38 -11.88
N PHE A 21 30.43 13.20 -11.82
CA PHE A 21 29.05 13.02 -12.28
C PHE A 21 28.12 13.84 -11.37
N SER A 22 28.20 15.17 -11.47
CA SER A 22 27.08 16.02 -11.12
C SER A 22 26.13 15.96 -12.32
N TYR A 23 25.18 15.03 -12.29
CA TYR A 23 23.85 15.48 -12.68
C TYR A 23 23.57 16.63 -11.72
N GLU A 24 23.62 17.87 -12.21
CA GLU A 24 23.04 19.00 -11.49
C GLU A 24 21.57 18.61 -11.30
N LEU A 25 21.27 18.00 -10.15
CA LEU A 25 19.91 17.83 -9.70
C LEU A 25 19.28 19.22 -9.80
N PRO A 26 18.05 19.33 -10.34
CA PRO A 26 17.41 20.62 -10.48
C PRO A 26 17.51 21.41 -9.17
N ALA A 27 17.75 22.72 -9.25
CA ALA A 27 17.95 23.55 -8.06
C ALA A 27 16.83 23.31 -7.02
N GLY A 28 17.21 22.94 -5.79
CA GLY A 28 16.28 22.65 -4.69
C GLY A 28 16.01 21.16 -4.40
N PHE A 29 16.67 20.23 -5.09
CA PHE A 29 16.65 18.81 -4.69
C PHE A 29 17.66 18.52 -3.56
N PRO A 30 17.26 17.81 -2.49
CA PRO A 30 18.16 17.48 -1.39
C PRO A 30 19.23 16.50 -1.86
N ILE A 31 20.50 16.86 -1.63
CA ILE A 31 21.64 16.01 -1.93
C ILE A 31 21.76 14.98 -0.79
N PRO A 32 21.79 13.66 -1.09
CA PRO A 32 22.05 12.65 -0.07
C PRO A 32 23.37 12.88 0.65
N LYS A 33 23.42 12.55 1.95
CA LYS A 33 24.68 12.56 2.69
C LYS A 33 25.53 11.37 2.26
N TYR A 34 26.74 11.65 1.75
CA TYR A 34 27.69 10.62 1.35
C TYR A 34 28.38 9.99 2.56
N VAL A 35 28.60 8.69 2.52
CA VAL A 35 29.28 7.92 3.58
C VAL A 35 30.28 6.94 2.99
N GLY A 36 31.28 6.55 3.78
CA GLY A 36 32.28 5.54 3.38
C GLY A 36 31.90 4.11 3.79
N PRO A 37 32.47 3.07 3.15
CA PRO A 37 32.17 1.67 3.47
C PRO A 37 32.43 1.29 4.94
N SER A 38 33.52 1.79 5.53
CA SER A 38 33.87 1.52 6.93
C SER A 38 32.85 2.09 7.90
N GLU A 39 32.31 3.28 7.62
CA GLU A 39 31.27 3.91 8.41
C GLU A 39 29.96 3.10 8.33
N VAL A 40 29.56 2.69 7.12
CA VAL A 40 28.39 1.83 6.93
C VAL A 40 28.53 0.52 7.71
N LEU A 41 29.69 -0.16 7.62
CA LEU A 41 29.94 -1.39 8.38
C LEU A 41 29.94 -1.18 9.90
N SER A 42 30.43 -0.03 10.36
CA SER A 42 30.44 0.32 11.80
C SER A 42 29.03 0.48 12.36
N GLN A 43 28.08 0.94 11.56
CA GLN A 43 26.67 1.05 11.92
C GLN A 43 25.93 -0.29 11.75
N ALA A 44 26.20 -1.01 10.66
CA ALA A 44 25.48 -2.22 10.30
C ALA A 44 25.71 -3.37 11.29
N LYS A 45 26.98 -3.63 11.66
CA LYS A 45 27.35 -4.81 12.47
C LYS A 45 26.64 -4.85 13.85
N PRO A 46 26.62 -3.78 14.66
CA PRO A 46 25.92 -3.79 15.95
C PRO A 46 24.40 -3.98 15.80
N MET A 47 23.80 -3.43 14.75
CA MET A 47 22.37 -3.59 14.49
C MET A 47 22.04 -5.02 14.09
N ALA A 48 22.82 -5.64 13.20
CA ALA A 48 22.66 -7.04 12.83
C ALA A 48 22.78 -7.97 14.05
N GLN A 49 23.78 -7.76 14.91
CA GLN A 49 23.92 -8.51 16.16
C GLN A 49 22.71 -8.35 17.09
N THR A 50 22.19 -7.12 17.22
CA THR A 50 21.01 -6.81 18.04
C THR A 50 19.76 -7.49 17.49
N ILE A 51 19.56 -7.45 16.16
CA ILE A 51 18.44 -8.12 15.47
C ILE A 51 18.44 -9.61 15.79
N PHE A 52 19.53 -10.32 15.53
CA PHE A 52 19.57 -11.77 15.73
C PHE A 52 19.51 -12.17 17.20
N LYS A 53 20.09 -11.37 18.11
CA LYS A 53 19.94 -11.58 19.55
C LYS A 53 18.47 -11.51 19.97
N ASN A 54 17.78 -10.43 19.58
CA ASN A 54 16.38 -10.22 19.95
C ASN A 54 15.43 -11.17 19.22
N TRP A 55 15.69 -11.49 17.96
CA TRP A 55 14.94 -12.48 17.19
C TRP A 55 15.04 -13.87 17.81
N ASN A 56 16.26 -14.35 18.14
CA ASN A 56 16.44 -15.65 18.79
C ASN A 56 15.71 -15.72 20.13
N LEU A 57 15.76 -14.66 20.92
CA LEU A 57 15.04 -14.57 22.19
C LEU A 57 13.52 -14.58 21.97
N LEU A 58 13.01 -13.73 21.07
CA LEU A 58 11.59 -13.67 20.73
C LEU A 58 11.08 -15.02 20.25
N ARG A 59 11.78 -15.65 19.30
CA ARG A 59 11.47 -16.97 18.77
C ARG A 59 11.36 -18.01 19.87
N THR A 60 12.37 -18.07 20.74
CA THR A 60 12.41 -19.02 21.87
C THR A 60 11.18 -18.87 22.76
N ILE A 61 10.77 -17.63 23.06
CA ILE A 61 9.61 -17.34 23.90
C ILE A 61 8.31 -17.68 23.18
N VAL A 62 8.15 -17.25 21.92
CA VAL A 62 6.92 -17.47 21.12
C VAL A 62 6.67 -18.96 20.91
N GLU A 63 7.68 -19.73 20.52
CA GLU A 63 7.57 -21.18 20.31
C GLU A 63 7.10 -21.95 21.55
N ARG A 64 7.29 -21.42 22.76
CA ARG A 64 6.92 -22.08 24.03
C ARG A 64 5.67 -21.49 24.68
N HIS A 65 5.44 -20.19 24.52
CA HIS A 65 4.48 -19.43 25.35
C HIS A 65 3.42 -18.67 24.56
N GLU A 66 3.34 -18.79 23.23
CA GLU A 66 2.38 -18.02 22.42
C GLU A 66 0.92 -18.17 22.89
N SER A 67 0.47 -19.38 23.23
CA SER A 67 -0.91 -19.60 23.71
C SER A 67 -1.20 -18.83 25.01
N THR A 68 -0.19 -18.69 25.87
CA THR A 68 -0.26 -17.89 27.10
C THR A 68 -0.23 -16.40 26.78
N ILE A 69 0.61 -15.96 25.84
CA ILE A 69 0.69 -14.57 25.36
C ILE A 69 -0.67 -14.13 24.82
N GLN A 70 -1.25 -14.90 23.88
CA GLN A 70 -2.55 -14.62 23.28
C GLN A 70 -3.64 -14.49 24.36
N ARG A 71 -3.74 -15.50 25.24
CA ARG A 71 -4.74 -15.53 26.33
C ARG A 71 -4.62 -14.31 27.24
N ARG A 72 -3.40 -13.90 27.59
CA ARG A 72 -3.17 -12.74 28.48
C ARG A 72 -3.44 -11.42 27.78
N TRP A 73 -3.03 -11.27 26.52
CA TRP A 73 -3.30 -10.05 25.75
C TRP A 73 -4.80 -9.82 25.55
N ILE A 74 -5.53 -10.86 25.16
CA ILE A 74 -6.99 -10.82 24.97
C ILE A 74 -7.68 -10.38 26.26
N LYS A 75 -7.25 -10.88 27.42
CA LYS A 75 -7.82 -10.52 28.73
C LYS A 75 -7.47 -9.10 29.21
N LYS A 76 -6.48 -8.42 28.63
CA LYS A 76 -6.15 -7.04 29.02
C LYS A 76 -7.17 -6.04 28.45
N SER A 77 -7.61 -5.10 29.28
CA SER A 77 -8.44 -3.98 28.84
C SER A 77 -7.67 -3.01 27.95
N ARG A 78 -8.37 -2.24 27.11
CA ARG A 78 -7.76 -1.26 26.20
C ARG A 78 -6.80 -0.28 26.92
N PRO A 79 -7.13 0.32 28.09
CA PRO A 79 -6.19 1.19 28.80
C PRO A 79 -4.92 0.48 29.26
N LYS A 80 -5.02 -0.79 29.71
CA LYS A 80 -3.86 -1.59 30.10
C LYS A 80 -2.98 -1.91 28.89
N ARG A 81 -3.58 -2.24 27.74
CA ARG A 81 -2.84 -2.45 26.49
C ARG A 81 -2.10 -1.19 26.07
N GLN A 82 -2.77 -0.03 26.10
CA GLN A 82 -2.15 1.26 25.78
C GLN A 82 -0.97 1.59 26.69
N HIS A 83 -1.12 1.37 28.00
CA HIS A 83 -0.04 1.59 28.95
C HIS A 83 1.17 0.70 28.67
N LEU A 84 0.95 -0.60 28.41
CA LEU A 84 2.03 -1.52 28.05
C LEU A 84 2.73 -1.10 26.75
N LEU A 85 1.96 -0.79 25.69
CA LEU A 85 2.52 -0.38 24.40
C LEU A 85 3.39 0.87 24.52
N LEU A 86 2.93 1.89 25.25
CA LEU A 86 3.69 3.12 25.45
C LEU A 86 4.89 2.95 26.39
N ALA A 87 4.84 2.00 27.32
CA ALA A 87 5.97 1.66 28.17
C ALA A 87 7.10 0.98 27.39
N THR A 88 6.76 0.16 26.38
CA THR A 88 7.75 -0.58 25.57
C THR A 88 8.09 0.09 24.25
N TRP A 89 7.30 1.07 23.80
CA TRP A 89 7.61 1.95 22.68
C TRP A 89 7.25 3.40 23.05
N PRO A 90 8.20 4.14 23.66
CA PRO A 90 8.03 5.56 23.88
C PRO A 90 7.79 6.29 22.54
N ASN A 91 6.92 7.30 22.54
CA ASN A 91 6.56 8.08 21.34
C ASN A 91 5.83 7.29 20.22
N MET A 92 5.16 6.18 20.55
CA MET A 92 4.35 5.44 19.57
C MET A 92 3.32 6.37 18.90
N SER A 93 3.20 6.26 17.58
CA SER A 93 2.25 7.05 16.80
C SER A 93 0.81 6.80 17.26
N GLY A 94 -0.01 7.85 17.32
CA GLY A 94 -1.38 7.73 17.83
C GLY A 94 -2.39 7.11 16.85
N GLN A 95 -2.12 7.17 15.55
CA GLN A 95 -3.08 6.84 14.50
C GLN A 95 -2.47 5.97 13.40
N HIS A 96 -3.33 5.26 12.69
CA HIS A 96 -3.02 4.54 11.46
C HIS A 96 -2.48 5.52 10.40
N ARG A 97 -1.55 5.05 9.57
CA ARG A 97 -0.84 5.86 8.56
C ARG A 97 -0.35 7.20 9.10
N SER A 98 0.40 7.13 10.20
CA SER A 98 0.95 8.31 10.86
C SER A 98 1.92 9.09 9.95
N ASP A 99 2.55 8.41 8.98
CA ASP A 99 3.33 8.98 7.88
C ASP A 99 2.50 9.98 7.05
N VAL A 100 1.30 9.60 6.61
CA VAL A 100 0.36 10.47 5.88
C VAL A 100 -0.05 11.65 6.75
N ALA A 101 -0.36 11.40 8.01
CA ALA A 101 -0.74 12.44 8.95
C ALA A 101 0.37 13.46 9.24
N ALA A 102 1.62 12.99 9.30
CA ALA A 102 2.81 13.82 9.47
C ALA A 102 3.03 14.71 8.24
N TRP A 103 2.94 14.12 7.04
CA TRP A 103 3.05 14.83 5.77
C TRP A 103 1.99 15.94 5.62
N LYS A 104 0.71 15.63 5.86
CA LYS A 104 -0.39 16.61 5.79
C LYS A 104 -0.19 17.80 6.71
N LYS A 105 0.42 17.57 7.89
CA LYS A 105 0.69 18.63 8.88
C LYS A 105 2.02 19.37 8.64
N LYS A 106 2.82 18.95 7.65
CA LYS A 106 4.16 19.50 7.34
C LYS A 106 5.05 19.59 8.58
N LYS A 107 4.94 18.59 9.47
CA LYS A 107 5.71 18.56 10.72
C LYS A 107 7.14 18.09 10.45
N THR A 108 8.04 18.42 11.37
CA THR A 108 9.41 17.90 11.39
C THR A 108 9.78 17.38 12.78
N GLY A 109 10.93 16.70 12.89
CA GLY A 109 11.50 16.23 14.15
C GLY A 109 11.18 14.77 14.48
N ILE A 110 11.51 14.35 15.71
CA ILE A 110 11.53 12.94 16.12
C ILE A 110 10.17 12.26 15.93
N SER A 111 9.07 12.92 16.31
CA SER A 111 7.72 12.32 16.14
C SER A 111 7.35 12.03 14.68
N VAL A 112 7.93 12.76 13.73
CA VAL A 112 7.70 12.57 12.29
C VAL A 112 8.58 11.45 11.76
N TYR A 113 9.82 11.38 12.25
CA TYR A 113 10.72 10.28 11.98
C TYR A 113 10.10 8.93 12.40
N GLU A 114 9.60 8.85 13.65
CA GLU A 114 8.87 7.67 14.16
C GLU A 114 7.71 7.27 13.26
N ALA A 115 6.90 8.25 12.86
CA ALA A 115 5.72 8.03 12.04
C ALA A 115 6.05 7.50 10.64
N CYS A 116 7.18 7.93 10.05
CA CYS A 116 7.58 7.51 8.72
C CYS A 116 8.43 6.23 8.69
N MET A 117 9.22 5.97 9.74
CA MET A 117 10.05 4.77 9.85
C MET A 117 9.25 3.53 10.28
N TRP A 118 8.23 3.70 11.12
CA TRP A 118 7.39 2.61 11.61
C TRP A 118 5.89 2.93 11.52
N PRO A 119 5.33 3.16 10.31
CA PRO A 119 3.92 3.55 10.16
C PRO A 119 2.93 2.50 10.69
N ALA A 120 3.31 1.21 10.66
CA ALA A 120 2.52 0.11 11.23
C ALA A 120 2.57 0.03 12.76
N ILE A 121 3.52 0.71 13.43
CA ILE A 121 3.65 0.72 14.89
C ILE A 121 2.92 1.93 15.45
N ASN A 122 1.60 1.78 15.59
CA ASN A 122 0.71 2.83 16.07
C ASN A 122 -0.36 2.30 17.04
N LEU A 123 -0.89 3.20 17.86
CA LEU A 123 -1.89 2.87 18.87
C LEU A 123 -3.26 2.52 18.29
N GLU A 124 -3.67 3.14 17.17
CA GLU A 124 -4.97 2.87 16.56
C GLU A 124 -5.11 1.39 16.21
N ASP A 125 -4.08 0.83 15.59
CA ASP A 125 -4.05 -0.56 15.14
C ASP A 125 -3.69 -1.52 16.26
N LEU A 126 -2.59 -1.30 16.99
CA LEU A 126 -2.09 -2.24 17.98
C LEU A 126 -2.97 -2.35 19.24
N LEU A 127 -3.91 -1.43 19.45
CA LEU A 127 -4.94 -1.56 20.50
C LEU A 127 -6.07 -2.52 20.11
N SER A 128 -6.22 -2.83 18.83
CA SER A 128 -7.07 -3.93 18.35
C SER A 128 -6.52 -5.27 18.83
N MET A 129 -7.34 -6.32 18.87
CA MET A 129 -6.93 -7.57 19.54
C MET A 129 -5.86 -8.33 18.73
N GLU A 130 -6.01 -8.33 17.42
CA GLU A 130 -5.31 -9.19 16.47
C GLU A 130 -3.92 -8.66 16.05
N PRO A 131 -3.72 -7.37 15.70
CA PRO A 131 -2.49 -6.89 15.06
C PRO A 131 -1.19 -7.20 15.81
N LEU A 132 -1.14 -6.94 17.12
CA LEU A 132 0.06 -7.25 17.92
C LEU A 132 0.34 -8.76 17.95
N LEU A 133 -0.70 -9.58 18.04
CA LEU A 133 -0.55 -11.03 18.13
C LEU A 133 -0.13 -11.64 16.79
N LEU A 134 -0.65 -11.11 15.67
CA LEU A 134 -0.19 -11.45 14.33
C LEU A 134 1.29 -11.06 14.13
N LEU A 135 1.68 -9.87 14.58
CA LEU A 135 3.06 -9.38 14.49
C LEU A 135 4.03 -10.25 15.30
N LEU A 136 3.64 -10.63 16.52
CA LEU A 136 4.46 -11.51 17.37
C LEU A 136 4.61 -12.91 16.80
N ASN A 137 3.52 -13.46 16.26
CA ASN A 137 3.52 -14.75 15.59
C ASN A 137 4.44 -14.72 14.36
N SER A 138 4.22 -13.76 13.45
CA SER A 138 4.95 -13.68 12.18
C SER A 138 6.45 -13.45 12.41
N ARG A 139 6.83 -12.47 13.23
CA ARG A 139 8.23 -12.13 13.53
C ARG A 139 8.92 -13.13 14.46
N GLY A 140 8.16 -13.83 15.31
CA GLY A 140 8.69 -14.84 16.21
C GLY A 140 9.00 -16.17 15.53
N ARG A 141 8.22 -16.56 14.51
CA ARG A 141 8.39 -17.86 13.84
C ARG A 141 9.20 -17.82 12.54
N ASN A 142 9.43 -16.65 11.97
CA ASN A 142 10.11 -16.51 10.69
C ASN A 142 11.44 -15.74 10.86
N PRO A 143 12.47 -16.04 10.05
CA PRO A 143 13.77 -15.36 10.15
C PRO A 143 13.68 -13.88 9.72
N PRO A 144 14.63 -13.00 10.09
CA PRO A 144 14.55 -11.57 9.78
C PRO A 144 14.60 -11.23 8.28
N ASP A 145 15.28 -12.04 7.47
CA ASP A 145 15.51 -11.81 6.03
C ASP A 145 14.22 -11.73 5.22
N VAL A 146 13.21 -12.53 5.54
CA VAL A 146 11.94 -12.53 4.80
C VAL A 146 11.13 -11.24 4.95
N PHE A 147 11.52 -10.35 5.87
CA PHE A 147 10.85 -9.07 6.11
C PHE A 147 11.62 -7.86 5.58
N ALA A 148 12.89 -8.02 5.21
CA ALA A 148 13.79 -6.90 4.89
C ALA A 148 13.20 -5.94 3.84
N MET A 149 12.68 -6.49 2.73
CA MET A 149 12.09 -5.71 1.64
C MET A 149 10.75 -5.07 2.02
N ALA A 150 9.91 -5.79 2.76
CA ALA A 150 8.63 -5.25 3.23
C ALA A 150 8.84 -4.10 4.24
N ASP A 151 9.87 -4.22 5.09
CA ASP A 151 10.21 -3.21 6.10
C ASP A 151 10.66 -1.90 5.44
N ILE A 152 11.51 -1.95 4.41
CA ILE A 152 11.90 -0.73 3.69
C ILE A 152 10.76 -0.15 2.85
N GLU A 153 9.96 -0.98 2.18
CA GLU A 153 8.83 -0.54 1.36
C GLU A 153 7.77 0.18 2.21
N ALA A 154 7.57 -0.23 3.46
CA ALA A 154 6.68 0.47 4.40
C ALA A 154 7.09 1.95 4.64
N THR A 155 8.37 2.29 4.47
CA THR A 155 8.86 3.68 4.62
C THR A 155 8.74 4.52 3.34
N ARG A 156 8.38 3.89 2.20
CA ARG A 156 8.43 4.52 0.87
C ARG A 156 7.70 5.84 0.82
N PHE A 157 6.49 5.91 1.37
CA PHE A 157 5.71 7.16 1.36
C PHE A 157 6.43 8.30 2.09
N GLY A 158 7.07 8.03 3.23
CA GLY A 158 7.86 9.02 3.96
C GLY A 158 9.02 9.55 3.12
N VAL A 159 9.69 8.69 2.36
CA VAL A 159 10.81 9.05 1.48
C VAL A 159 10.33 9.83 0.26
N THR A 160 9.34 9.31 -0.48
CA THR A 160 8.85 9.94 -1.71
C THR A 160 8.23 11.30 -1.43
N SER A 161 7.50 11.43 -0.32
CA SER A 161 6.91 12.69 0.14
C SER A 161 7.91 13.67 0.77
N ARG A 162 9.18 13.26 0.93
CA ARG A 162 10.26 14.02 1.60
C ARG A 162 9.95 14.39 3.05
N THR A 163 9.06 13.63 3.69
CA THR A 163 8.74 13.75 5.11
C THR A 163 9.82 13.07 5.95
N LEU A 164 10.41 12.01 5.41
CA LEU A 164 11.60 11.34 5.91
C LEU A 164 12.81 11.83 5.11
N GLU A 165 13.96 11.98 5.78
CA GLU A 165 15.22 12.35 5.11
C GLU A 165 15.55 11.35 4.00
N MET A 166 16.43 11.72 3.05
CA MET A 166 16.95 10.75 2.09
C MET A 166 17.87 9.75 2.78
N PRO A 167 17.92 8.47 2.35
CA PRO A 167 18.92 7.53 2.84
C PRO A 167 20.34 8.05 2.60
N LEU A 168 21.29 7.57 3.42
CA LEU A 168 22.71 7.81 3.18
C LEU A 168 23.11 7.25 1.80
N PHE A 169 24.09 7.86 1.14
CA PHE A 169 24.54 7.43 -0.18
C PHE A 169 25.96 6.85 -0.11
N LEU A 170 26.14 5.63 -0.62
CA LEU A 170 27.43 4.98 -0.77
C LEU A 170 27.53 4.47 -2.20
N ASN A 171 28.37 5.15 -3.00
CA ASN A 171 28.58 4.80 -4.41
C ASN A 171 29.30 3.46 -4.55
N GLU A 172 29.01 2.70 -5.61
CA GLU A 172 29.71 1.45 -5.99
C GLU A 172 29.61 0.27 -5.02
N TYR A 173 28.59 0.29 -4.15
CA TYR A 173 28.29 -0.85 -3.28
C TYR A 173 26.80 -1.19 -3.30
N SER A 174 26.52 -2.46 -3.08
CA SER A 174 25.19 -2.99 -2.78
C SER A 174 25.20 -3.64 -1.39
N MET A 175 24.03 -3.80 -0.76
CA MET A 175 23.91 -4.46 0.53
C MET A 175 22.88 -5.60 0.47
N ALA A 176 23.26 -6.78 0.95
CA ALA A 176 22.46 -8.00 0.85
C ALA A 176 21.78 -8.41 2.17
N PHE A 177 20.53 -8.87 2.06
CA PHE A 177 19.70 -9.32 3.18
C PHE A 177 19.05 -10.67 2.91
N THR A 178 18.48 -10.84 1.71
CA THR A 178 17.82 -12.08 1.29
C THR A 178 18.75 -13.28 1.41
N GLY A 179 18.28 -14.35 2.06
CA GLY A 179 19.06 -15.56 2.30
C GLY A 179 20.16 -15.44 3.36
N ARG A 180 20.36 -14.25 3.97
CA ARG A 180 21.39 -14.03 4.99
C ARG A 180 20.81 -14.26 6.38
N ARG A 181 21.27 -15.30 7.07
CA ARG A 181 20.66 -15.81 8.31
C ARG A 181 21.59 -15.80 9.51
N SER A 182 22.66 -15.00 9.46
CA SER A 182 23.57 -14.81 10.58
C SER A 182 23.94 -13.33 10.74
N PRO A 183 24.34 -12.89 11.95
CA PRO A 183 24.79 -11.51 12.19
C PRO A 183 25.93 -11.06 11.28
N GLU A 184 26.78 -11.99 10.84
CA GLU A 184 27.97 -11.72 10.04
C GLU A 184 27.63 -11.48 8.56
N THR A 185 26.56 -12.10 8.08
CA THR A 185 26.15 -12.07 6.66
C THR A 185 24.99 -11.12 6.42
N TYR A 186 24.20 -10.79 7.43
CA TYR A 186 23.01 -9.95 7.32
C TYR A 186 23.39 -8.47 7.21
N GLY A 187 23.11 -7.86 6.06
CA GLY A 187 23.61 -6.52 5.73
C GLY A 187 25.05 -6.53 5.21
N GLU A 188 25.51 -7.64 4.60
CA GLU A 188 26.81 -7.70 3.94
C GLU A 188 26.91 -6.67 2.81
N LEU A 189 28.03 -5.94 2.79
CA LEU A 189 28.37 -5.04 1.69
C LEU A 189 29.06 -5.80 0.56
N ILE A 190 28.62 -5.53 -0.65
CA ILE A 190 29.16 -6.12 -1.89
C ILE A 190 29.72 -4.96 -2.72
N SER A 191 31.03 -4.97 -2.93
CA SER A 191 31.71 -4.02 -3.82
C SER A 191 31.41 -4.36 -5.27
N TRP A 192 31.11 -3.36 -6.10
CA TRP A 192 30.94 -3.58 -7.54
C TRP A 192 32.25 -3.91 -8.25
N ASP A 193 33.40 -3.58 -7.66
CA ASP A 193 34.71 -4.00 -8.19
C ASP A 193 34.92 -5.52 -8.01
N ASP A 194 34.44 -6.07 -6.90
CA ASP A 194 34.56 -7.49 -6.58
C ASP A 194 33.47 -8.32 -7.28
N GLU A 195 32.27 -7.76 -7.41
CA GLU A 195 31.10 -8.37 -8.04
C GLU A 195 30.38 -7.34 -8.94
N PRO A 196 30.79 -7.19 -10.21
CA PRO A 196 30.25 -6.19 -11.13
C PRO A 196 28.74 -6.29 -11.37
N ASP A 197 28.18 -7.49 -11.26
CA ASP A 197 26.75 -7.72 -11.45
C ASP A 197 25.89 -7.18 -10.29
N ALA A 198 26.50 -6.88 -9.14
CA ALA A 198 25.81 -6.37 -7.95
C ALA A 198 25.11 -5.02 -8.19
N CYS A 199 25.57 -4.22 -9.15
CA CYS A 199 24.88 -3.00 -9.58
C CYS A 199 23.51 -3.32 -10.19
N TYR A 200 23.45 -4.34 -11.08
CA TYR A 200 22.20 -4.76 -11.71
C TYR A 200 21.23 -5.39 -10.72
N TRP A 201 21.74 -6.09 -9.69
CA TRP A 201 20.89 -6.67 -8.64
C TRP A 201 20.16 -5.59 -7.83
N THR A 202 20.77 -4.42 -7.62
CA THR A 202 20.11 -3.27 -6.97
C THR A 202 18.96 -2.74 -7.83
N VAL A 203 19.14 -2.66 -9.15
CA VAL A 203 18.08 -2.27 -10.09
C VAL A 203 16.93 -3.28 -10.09
N LYS A 204 17.25 -4.58 -9.99
CA LYS A 204 16.28 -5.66 -9.87
C LYS A 204 15.65 -5.80 -8.48
N ARG A 205 16.08 -5.00 -7.50
CA ARG A 205 15.68 -5.09 -6.08
C ARG A 205 15.96 -6.45 -5.40
N SER A 206 16.89 -7.24 -5.94
CA SER A 206 17.37 -8.47 -5.30
C SER A 206 18.34 -8.18 -4.14
N VAL A 207 18.98 -7.01 -4.19
CA VAL A 207 19.75 -6.38 -3.11
C VAL A 207 19.32 -4.92 -3.01
N VAL A 208 19.75 -4.22 -1.95
CA VAL A 208 19.39 -2.81 -1.73
C VAL A 208 20.61 -1.91 -1.76
N HIS A 209 20.37 -0.63 -2.01
CA HIS A 209 21.42 0.38 -1.82
C HIS A 209 21.82 0.45 -0.33
N PRO A 210 23.11 0.60 0.04
CA PRO A 210 23.57 0.55 1.44
C PRO A 210 22.84 1.50 2.40
N GLY A 211 22.43 2.68 1.95
CA GLY A 211 21.61 3.60 2.75
C GLY A 211 20.22 3.07 3.10
N GLU A 212 19.58 2.34 2.19
CA GLU A 212 18.33 1.65 2.45
C GLU A 212 18.59 0.43 3.35
N GLY A 213 19.70 -0.27 3.14
CA GLY A 213 20.12 -1.37 4.00
C GLY A 213 20.31 -0.96 5.47
N LEU A 214 20.94 0.19 5.72
CA LEU A 214 21.04 0.74 7.09
C LEU A 214 19.65 1.01 7.70
N ARG A 215 18.68 1.45 6.91
CA ARG A 215 17.30 1.63 7.39
C ARG A 215 16.62 0.31 7.71
N ILE A 216 16.79 -0.71 6.88
CA ILE A 216 16.29 -2.06 7.18
C ILE A 216 16.81 -2.52 8.54
N LEU A 217 18.12 -2.38 8.76
CA LEU A 217 18.75 -2.74 10.03
C LEU A 217 18.20 -1.92 11.20
N GLU A 218 18.01 -0.62 11.05
CA GLU A 218 17.43 0.24 12.09
C GLU A 218 15.98 -0.15 12.42
N ILE A 219 15.16 -0.33 11.38
CA ILE A 219 13.74 -0.69 11.50
C ILE A 219 13.61 -2.00 12.28
N GLN A 220 14.34 -3.03 11.84
CA GLN A 220 14.26 -4.35 12.43
C GLN A 220 14.88 -4.41 13.82
N SER A 221 16.03 -3.76 14.04
CA SER A 221 16.70 -3.74 15.35
C SER A 221 15.77 -3.20 16.43
N ARG A 222 15.13 -2.06 16.15
CA ARG A 222 14.16 -1.47 17.07
C ARG A 222 12.89 -2.30 17.20
N LEU A 223 12.36 -2.82 16.10
CA LEU A 223 11.15 -3.63 16.10
C LEU A 223 11.32 -4.88 16.96
N TYR A 224 12.39 -5.65 16.76
CA TYR A 224 12.66 -6.85 17.54
C TYR A 224 12.88 -6.56 19.02
N GLN A 225 13.55 -5.44 19.35
CA GLN A 225 13.67 -4.99 20.74
C GLN A 225 12.29 -4.76 21.37
N PHE A 226 11.43 -4.01 20.69
CA PHE A 226 10.05 -3.80 21.14
C PHE A 226 9.27 -5.09 21.33
N LEU A 227 9.36 -6.03 20.39
CA LEU A 227 8.63 -7.30 20.46
C LEU A 227 9.09 -8.16 21.64
N VAL A 228 10.38 -8.17 21.95
CA VAL A 228 10.89 -8.81 23.17
C VAL A 228 10.34 -8.11 24.42
N ASP A 229 10.41 -6.78 24.47
CA ASP A 229 10.01 -6.00 25.66
C ASP A 229 8.50 -6.14 25.94
N ILE A 230 7.66 -6.08 24.91
CA ILE A 230 6.20 -6.24 25.07
C ILE A 230 5.83 -7.66 25.49
N VAL A 231 6.49 -8.70 24.97
CA VAL A 231 6.25 -10.07 25.39
C VAL A 231 6.65 -10.28 26.86
N ARG A 232 7.80 -9.74 27.27
CA ARG A 232 8.22 -9.76 28.67
C ARG A 232 7.25 -9.01 29.58
N ALA A 233 6.71 -7.87 29.12
CA ALA A 233 5.68 -7.14 29.87
C ALA A 233 4.34 -7.91 29.97
N ILE A 234 3.98 -8.69 28.94
CA ILE A 234 2.80 -9.57 28.99
C ILE A 234 3.04 -10.75 29.96
N LEU A 235 4.26 -11.29 29.97
CA LEU A 235 4.72 -12.42 30.79
C LEU A 235 5.48 -11.98 32.06
N HIS A 236 5.12 -10.83 32.62
CA HIS A 236 5.79 -10.17 33.76
C HIS A 236 6.02 -11.01 35.04
N ASP A 237 5.31 -12.12 35.21
CA ASP A 237 5.42 -13.07 36.32
C ASP A 237 6.42 -14.21 36.07
N MET A 238 6.99 -14.31 34.86
CA MET A 238 7.95 -15.34 34.47
C MET A 238 9.36 -14.72 34.39
N SER A 239 10.35 -15.38 34.99
CA SER A 239 11.75 -14.96 34.87
C SER A 239 12.29 -15.25 33.47
N LEU A 240 13.39 -14.60 33.09
CA LEU A 240 14.00 -14.82 31.77
C LEU A 240 14.44 -16.28 31.60
N GLU A 241 14.96 -16.90 32.66
CA GLU A 241 15.38 -18.29 32.70
C GLU A 241 14.18 -19.23 32.50
N SER A 242 13.03 -18.91 33.10
CA SER A 242 11.81 -19.70 32.90
C SER A 242 11.24 -19.55 31.49
N LEU A 243 11.37 -18.38 30.87
CA LEU A 243 10.88 -18.09 29.53
C LEU A 243 11.69 -18.78 28.42
N THR A 244 12.96 -19.09 28.69
CA THR A 244 13.89 -19.70 27.73
C THR A 244 14.33 -21.11 28.14
N ASP A 245 13.65 -21.71 29.11
CA ASP A 245 14.00 -23.02 29.63
C ASP A 245 14.00 -24.07 28.50
N PRO A 246 15.16 -24.69 28.20
CA PRO A 246 15.28 -25.66 27.13
C PRO A 246 14.53 -26.96 27.42
N THR A 247 14.16 -27.22 28.69
CA THR A 247 13.35 -28.38 29.08
C THR A 247 11.88 -28.24 28.71
N LEU A 248 11.40 -27.00 28.50
CA LEU A 248 10.04 -26.76 28.04
C LEU A 248 9.92 -27.11 26.54
N PRO A 249 9.00 -28.02 26.17
CA PRO A 249 8.85 -28.42 24.79
C PRO A 249 8.28 -27.27 23.95
N VAL A 250 8.79 -27.15 22.72
CA VAL A 250 8.20 -26.32 21.67
C VAL A 250 6.75 -26.76 21.46
N GLN A 251 5.84 -25.79 21.49
CA GLN A 251 4.41 -26.02 21.30
C GLN A 251 4.04 -25.85 19.82
N PRO A 252 3.02 -26.58 19.33
CA PRO A 252 2.49 -26.32 18.01
C PRO A 252 1.94 -24.89 17.93
N GLU A 253 1.92 -24.35 16.71
CA GLU A 253 1.32 -23.05 16.45
C GLU A 253 -0.16 -23.04 16.90
N PRO A 254 -0.55 -22.15 17.84
CA PRO A 254 -1.93 -22.03 18.27
C PRO A 254 -2.80 -21.50 17.12
N PRO A 255 -4.11 -21.82 17.11
CA PRO A 255 -5.02 -21.34 16.07
C PRO A 255 -4.95 -19.82 15.91
N THR A 256 -4.85 -19.36 14.65
CA THR A 256 -4.84 -17.93 14.35
C THR A 256 -6.13 -17.29 14.84
N ILE A 257 -6.03 -16.18 15.57
CA ILE A 257 -7.19 -15.50 16.18
C ILE A 257 -8.21 -15.06 15.12
N SER A 258 -7.74 -14.71 13.93
CA SER A 258 -8.56 -14.34 12.77
C SER A 258 -9.42 -15.52 12.24
N ALA A 259 -8.99 -16.78 12.42
CA ALA A 259 -9.73 -17.96 11.95
C ALA A 259 -11.07 -18.19 12.68
N ASN A 260 -11.25 -17.59 13.86
CA ASN A 260 -12.49 -17.69 14.65
C ASN A 260 -13.40 -16.45 14.51
N SER A 261 -13.02 -15.48 13.69
CA SER A 261 -13.75 -14.22 13.51
C SER A 261 -14.44 -14.21 12.16
N LYS A 262 -15.79 -14.12 12.16
CA LYS A 262 -16.58 -13.87 10.93
C LYS A 262 -16.15 -12.59 10.18
N THR A 263 -15.34 -11.74 10.83
CA THR A 263 -14.81 -10.48 10.32
C THR A 263 -13.59 -10.65 9.39
N SER A 264 -12.95 -11.82 9.35
CA SER A 264 -11.78 -12.13 8.48
C SER A 264 -12.10 -12.09 6.97
N ALA A 265 -13.38 -12.02 6.61
CA ALA A 265 -13.86 -11.95 5.22
C ALA A 265 -13.88 -10.53 4.62
N LEU A 266 -13.71 -9.47 5.42
CA LEU A 266 -13.74 -8.08 4.92
C LEU A 266 -12.35 -7.65 4.42
N LEU A 267 -12.29 -7.13 3.19
CA LEU A 267 -11.06 -6.66 2.54
C LEU A 267 -10.26 -5.67 3.41
N ALA A 268 -10.94 -4.75 4.10
CA ALA A 268 -10.30 -3.80 5.00
C ALA A 268 -9.58 -4.46 6.18
N THR A 269 -10.13 -5.55 6.75
CA THR A 269 -9.48 -6.31 7.83
C THR A 269 -8.24 -7.03 7.31
N VAL A 270 -8.35 -7.63 6.12
CA VAL A 270 -7.21 -8.32 5.46
C VAL A 270 -6.07 -7.35 5.21
N LYS A 271 -6.38 -6.15 4.69
CA LYS A 271 -5.39 -5.12 4.38
C LYS A 271 -4.69 -4.63 5.65
N LEU A 272 -5.45 -4.33 6.70
CA LEU A 272 -4.89 -3.97 8.00
C LEU A 272 -3.96 -5.06 8.54
N GLU A 273 -4.44 -6.31 8.57
CA GLU A 273 -3.68 -7.44 9.09
C GLU A 273 -2.43 -7.75 8.24
N SER A 274 -2.40 -7.36 6.96
CA SER A 274 -1.28 -7.66 6.05
C SER A 274 0.05 -7.07 6.52
N SER A 275 0.03 -5.87 7.12
CA SER A 275 1.21 -5.20 7.68
C SER A 275 1.81 -5.92 8.89
N TYR A 276 1.07 -6.85 9.50
CA TYR A 276 1.46 -7.58 10.72
C TYR A 276 1.72 -9.06 10.46
N ARG A 277 1.42 -9.55 9.25
CA ARG A 277 1.63 -10.94 8.85
C ARG A 277 2.98 -11.09 8.16
N LEU A 278 3.33 -12.34 7.87
CA LEU A 278 4.43 -12.63 6.94
C LEU A 278 4.12 -11.92 5.61
N PRO A 279 5.08 -11.20 5.00
CA PRO A 279 4.90 -10.61 3.67
C PRO A 279 4.32 -11.66 2.73
N ALA A 280 3.21 -11.30 2.09
CA ALA A 280 2.40 -12.25 1.36
C ALA A 280 3.23 -12.87 0.23
N ARG A 281 3.26 -14.21 0.17
CA ARG A 281 3.52 -14.88 -1.10
C ARG A 281 2.37 -14.57 -2.04
N LEU A 282 2.64 -14.50 -3.33
CA LEU A 282 1.59 -14.28 -4.33
C LEU A 282 0.55 -15.41 -4.26
N ASP A 283 -0.63 -15.09 -3.72
CA ASP A 283 -1.77 -16.01 -3.67
C ASP A 283 -2.66 -15.75 -4.90
N ILE A 284 -2.28 -16.37 -6.02
CA ILE A 284 -3.01 -16.21 -7.29
C ILE A 284 -4.44 -16.75 -7.16
N SER A 285 -4.67 -17.79 -6.35
CA SER A 285 -6.00 -18.35 -6.15
C SER A 285 -6.94 -17.34 -5.51
N ARG A 286 -6.45 -16.60 -4.52
CA ARG A 286 -7.20 -15.52 -3.89
C ARG A 286 -7.44 -14.35 -4.83
N LEU A 287 -6.41 -13.93 -5.58
CA LEU A 287 -6.55 -12.87 -6.58
C LEU A 287 -7.62 -13.22 -7.63
N LYS A 288 -7.62 -14.46 -8.12
CA LYS A 288 -8.67 -15.00 -8.99
C LYS A 288 -10.04 -14.93 -8.34
N SER A 289 -10.19 -15.36 -7.09
CA SER A 289 -11.47 -15.35 -6.39
C SER A 289 -12.07 -13.93 -6.30
N PHE A 290 -11.24 -12.90 -6.03
CA PHE A 290 -11.71 -11.51 -6.03
C PHE A 290 -12.16 -11.05 -7.42
N ILE A 291 -11.40 -11.40 -8.46
CA ILE A 291 -11.71 -11.05 -9.85
C ILE A 291 -12.98 -11.78 -10.33
N GLU A 292 -13.14 -13.06 -10.02
CA GLU A 292 -14.32 -13.88 -10.34
C GLU A 292 -15.57 -13.30 -9.66
N SER A 293 -15.47 -12.92 -8.38
CA SER A 293 -16.56 -12.26 -7.67
C SER A 293 -16.97 -10.95 -8.34
N LYS A 294 -16.01 -10.15 -8.81
CA LYS A 294 -16.31 -8.88 -9.49
C LYS A 294 -16.83 -9.06 -10.90
N LEU A 295 -16.40 -10.09 -11.62
CA LEU A 295 -16.98 -10.46 -12.90
C LEU A 295 -18.44 -10.86 -12.73
N SER A 296 -18.75 -11.75 -11.79
CA SER A 296 -20.14 -12.16 -11.50
C SER A 296 -21.02 -10.97 -11.13
N GLU A 297 -20.54 -10.07 -10.27
CA GLU A 297 -21.27 -8.84 -9.90
C GLU A 297 -21.54 -7.94 -11.11
N ALA A 298 -20.57 -7.79 -12.02
CA ALA A 298 -20.71 -7.00 -13.23
C ALA A 298 -21.68 -7.62 -14.25
N GLU A 299 -21.65 -8.95 -14.40
CA GLU A 299 -22.57 -9.69 -15.27
C GLU A 299 -24.01 -9.60 -14.74
N ASP A 300 -24.22 -9.82 -13.44
CA ASP A 300 -25.51 -9.68 -12.78
C ASP A 300 -26.07 -8.26 -12.96
N HIS A 301 -25.23 -7.24 -12.76
CA HIS A 301 -25.60 -5.84 -13.00
C HIS A 301 -26.03 -5.61 -14.46
N PHE A 302 -25.26 -6.10 -15.42
CA PHE A 302 -25.57 -5.94 -16.84
C PHE A 302 -26.87 -6.65 -17.24
N TRP A 303 -27.11 -7.87 -16.75
CA TRP A 303 -28.37 -8.57 -16.99
C TRP A 303 -29.56 -7.87 -16.35
N ALA A 304 -29.42 -7.39 -15.11
CA ALA A 304 -30.47 -6.64 -14.44
C ALA A 304 -30.85 -5.35 -15.18
N LEU A 305 -29.88 -4.63 -15.75
CA LEU A 305 -30.16 -3.46 -16.60
C LEU A 305 -30.96 -3.82 -17.86
N ARG A 306 -30.78 -5.03 -18.39
CA ARG A 306 -31.46 -5.51 -19.59
C ARG A 306 -32.86 -6.06 -19.31
N GLU A 307 -33.04 -6.71 -18.16
CA GLU A 307 -34.21 -7.55 -17.87
C GLU A 307 -35.21 -6.89 -16.90
N ASP A 308 -34.77 -5.97 -16.04
CA ASP A 308 -35.62 -5.29 -15.06
C ASP A 308 -35.75 -3.78 -15.38
N PRO A 309 -36.90 -3.34 -15.93
CA PRO A 309 -37.13 -1.93 -16.23
C PRO A 309 -37.10 -1.00 -15.01
N ALA A 310 -37.46 -1.50 -13.82
CA ALA A 310 -37.43 -0.71 -12.58
C ALA A 310 -35.98 -0.52 -12.13
N TYR A 311 -35.17 -1.58 -12.19
CA TYR A 311 -33.73 -1.51 -11.92
C TYR A 311 -33.01 -0.60 -12.93
N PHE A 312 -33.32 -0.71 -14.22
CA PHE A 312 -32.80 0.17 -15.25
C PHE A 312 -33.15 1.63 -14.97
N THR A 313 -34.41 1.92 -14.65
CA THR A 313 -34.89 3.27 -14.31
C THR A 313 -34.15 3.84 -13.10
N MET A 314 -33.99 3.04 -12.04
CA MET A 314 -33.24 3.46 -10.85
C MET A 314 -31.78 3.82 -11.20
N ASN A 315 -31.12 2.99 -12.01
CA ASN A 315 -29.73 3.22 -12.40
C ASN A 315 -29.56 4.47 -13.28
N ILE A 316 -30.41 4.69 -14.28
CA ILE A 316 -30.29 5.91 -15.11
C ILE A 316 -30.57 7.18 -14.28
N GLN A 317 -31.42 7.12 -13.25
CA GLN A 317 -31.61 8.25 -12.33
C GLN A 317 -30.38 8.48 -11.45
N GLU A 318 -29.78 7.43 -10.89
CA GLU A 318 -28.50 7.55 -10.18
C GLU A 318 -27.43 8.18 -11.09
N TRP A 319 -27.29 7.69 -12.33
CA TRP A 319 -26.34 8.28 -13.28
C TRP A 319 -26.65 9.73 -13.62
N LYS A 320 -27.94 10.08 -13.78
CA LYS A 320 -28.40 11.46 -13.97
C LYS A 320 -27.93 12.35 -12.82
N GLU A 321 -28.15 11.95 -11.57
CA GLU A 321 -27.81 12.75 -10.40
C GLU A 321 -26.32 13.04 -10.26
N HIS A 322 -25.46 12.26 -10.92
CA HIS A 322 -24.01 12.42 -10.94
C HIS A 322 -23.52 13.14 -12.21
N ARG A 323 -24.41 13.70 -13.04
CA ARG A 323 -24.03 14.53 -14.19
C ARG A 323 -23.68 15.94 -13.74
N GLN A 324 -22.58 16.48 -14.26
CA GLN A 324 -22.20 17.86 -13.97
C GLN A 324 -23.23 18.87 -14.51
N GLU A 325 -24.03 18.49 -15.51
CA GLU A 325 -25.18 19.24 -16.00
C GLU A 325 -26.24 19.53 -14.91
N GLU A 326 -26.28 18.77 -13.81
CA GLU A 326 -27.18 18.99 -12.66
C GLU A 326 -26.65 20.08 -11.69
N LEU A 327 -25.41 20.51 -11.84
CA LEU A 327 -24.87 21.64 -11.07
C LEU A 327 -25.47 22.96 -11.60
N THR A 328 -25.76 23.90 -10.71
CA THR A 328 -25.99 25.29 -11.12
C THR A 328 -24.66 25.98 -11.42
N ASP A 329 -24.68 26.99 -12.28
CA ASP A 329 -23.51 27.85 -12.49
C ASP A 329 -23.30 28.84 -11.34
N LEU A 330 -22.28 29.69 -11.46
CA LEU A 330 -21.94 30.73 -10.48
C LEU A 330 -23.05 31.77 -10.28
N ASP A 331 -23.90 31.96 -11.29
CA ASP A 331 -25.03 32.89 -11.26
C ASP A 331 -26.33 32.22 -10.78
N GLY A 332 -26.27 30.91 -10.50
CA GLY A 332 -27.38 30.12 -10.00
C GLY A 332 -28.27 29.52 -11.09
N TYR A 333 -27.91 29.63 -12.37
CA TYR A 333 -28.71 29.11 -13.48
C TYR A 333 -28.46 27.62 -13.76
N PRO A 334 -29.50 26.87 -14.20
CA PRO A 334 -29.35 25.48 -14.63
C PRO A 334 -28.59 25.37 -15.95
N HIS A 335 -28.14 24.17 -16.31
CA HIS A 335 -27.43 23.94 -17.56
C HIS A 335 -28.37 24.16 -18.77
N SER A 336 -27.88 24.80 -19.83
CA SER A 336 -28.66 25.13 -21.03
C SER A 336 -29.27 23.90 -21.72
N ILE A 337 -28.61 22.74 -21.63
CA ILE A 337 -29.12 21.43 -22.11
C ILE A 337 -30.53 21.09 -21.59
N HIS A 338 -30.91 21.61 -20.41
CA HIS A 338 -32.26 21.40 -19.86
C HIS A 338 -33.30 22.32 -20.50
N GLN A 339 -32.87 23.36 -21.22
CA GLN A 339 -33.71 24.35 -21.91
C GLN A 339 -33.88 24.02 -23.40
N SER A 340 -32.84 23.46 -24.05
CA SER A 340 -32.79 23.24 -25.51
C SER A 340 -33.18 21.83 -25.99
N GLY A 341 -33.83 21.03 -25.14
CA GLY A 341 -34.30 19.68 -25.44
C GLY A 341 -33.57 18.63 -24.60
N SER A 342 -34.31 17.89 -23.76
CA SER A 342 -33.74 16.93 -22.81
C SER A 342 -33.27 15.61 -23.45
N GLU A 343 -33.53 15.40 -24.73
CA GLU A 343 -33.20 14.14 -25.43
C GLU A 343 -31.69 13.89 -25.47
N ASP A 344 -30.88 14.89 -25.83
CA ASP A 344 -29.42 14.75 -25.87
C ASP A 344 -28.83 14.44 -24.49
N PHE A 345 -29.41 15.02 -23.44
CA PHE A 345 -29.01 14.74 -22.06
C PHE A 345 -29.31 13.28 -21.69
N TRP A 346 -30.53 12.83 -21.95
CA TRP A 346 -30.93 11.46 -21.65
C TRP A 346 -30.19 10.43 -22.51
N ASN A 347 -29.92 10.71 -23.78
CA ASN A 347 -29.09 9.88 -24.65
C ASN A 347 -27.68 9.68 -24.06
N ARG A 348 -27.08 10.74 -23.50
CA ARG A 348 -25.78 10.64 -22.81
C ARG A 348 -25.86 9.83 -21.53
N VAL A 349 -26.90 10.04 -20.71
CA VAL A 349 -27.09 9.31 -19.46
C VAL A 349 -27.26 7.82 -19.75
N ILE A 350 -28.22 7.45 -20.59
CA ILE A 350 -28.51 6.06 -20.98
C ILE A 350 -27.30 5.40 -21.64
N GLY A 351 -26.64 6.12 -22.56
CA GLY A 351 -25.43 5.66 -23.23
C GLY A 351 -24.31 5.35 -22.24
N ASN A 352 -24.04 6.26 -21.30
CA ASN A 352 -23.00 6.06 -20.29
C ASN A 352 -23.33 4.92 -19.32
N THR A 353 -24.58 4.81 -18.85
CA THR A 353 -25.01 3.71 -17.98
C THR A 353 -24.77 2.36 -18.66
N THR A 354 -25.21 2.21 -19.91
CA THR A 354 -25.11 0.95 -20.65
C THR A 354 -23.66 0.62 -21.03
N LEU A 355 -22.92 1.61 -21.55
CA LEU A 355 -21.53 1.43 -21.94
C LEU A 355 -20.65 1.04 -20.75
N THR A 356 -20.85 1.70 -19.60
CA THR A 356 -20.08 1.42 -18.39
C THR A 356 -20.34 0.01 -17.87
N ALA A 357 -21.60 -0.45 -17.88
CA ALA A 357 -21.93 -1.80 -17.45
C ALA A 357 -21.24 -2.87 -18.33
N LEU A 358 -21.24 -2.68 -19.65
CA LEU A 358 -20.54 -3.57 -20.57
C LEU A 358 -19.02 -3.55 -20.37
N GLN A 359 -18.44 -2.35 -20.21
CA GLN A 359 -17.01 -2.18 -19.97
C GLN A 359 -16.55 -2.87 -18.69
N GLN A 360 -17.35 -2.86 -17.63
CA GLN A 360 -17.01 -3.56 -16.39
C GLN A 360 -16.91 -5.07 -16.62
N VAL A 361 -17.87 -5.69 -17.31
CA VAL A 361 -17.81 -7.12 -17.67
C VAL A 361 -16.51 -7.44 -18.42
N GLU A 362 -16.18 -6.66 -19.44
CA GLU A 362 -14.96 -6.88 -20.23
C GLU A 362 -13.68 -6.70 -19.41
N VAL A 363 -13.60 -5.66 -18.57
CA VAL A 363 -12.44 -5.42 -17.68
C VAL A 363 -12.20 -6.62 -16.77
N TRP A 364 -13.23 -7.10 -16.07
CA TRP A 364 -13.08 -8.21 -15.13
C TRP A 364 -12.82 -9.53 -15.83
N ASN A 365 -13.42 -9.77 -17.00
CA ASN A 365 -13.16 -10.95 -17.82
C ASN A 365 -11.71 -10.99 -18.32
N ILE A 366 -11.18 -9.87 -18.83
CA ILE A 366 -9.76 -9.78 -19.26
C ILE A 366 -8.83 -10.07 -18.08
N LEU A 367 -9.08 -9.46 -16.92
CA LEU A 367 -8.29 -9.70 -15.71
C LEU A 367 -8.35 -11.17 -15.29
N LEU A 368 -9.53 -11.80 -15.35
CA LEU A 368 -9.71 -13.20 -15.00
C LEU A 368 -8.88 -14.11 -15.91
N GLN A 369 -8.90 -13.86 -17.22
CA GLN A 369 -8.10 -14.62 -18.18
C GLN A 369 -6.60 -14.47 -17.91
N LYS A 370 -6.11 -13.27 -17.56
CA LYS A 370 -4.68 -13.06 -17.23
C LYS A 370 -4.30 -13.75 -15.92
N ALA A 371 -5.13 -13.64 -14.89
CA ALA A 371 -4.91 -14.30 -13.61
C ALA A 371 -4.96 -15.83 -13.74
N ALA A 372 -5.90 -16.37 -14.51
CA ALA A 372 -6.00 -17.80 -14.79
C ALA A 372 -4.78 -18.32 -15.56
N HIS A 373 -4.28 -17.57 -16.53
CA HIS A 373 -3.07 -17.94 -17.26
C HIS A 373 -1.82 -17.96 -16.36
N LEU A 374 -1.67 -16.96 -15.49
CA LEU A 374 -0.58 -16.92 -14.52
C LEU A 374 -0.65 -18.11 -13.53
N ALA A 375 -1.85 -18.42 -13.02
CA ALA A 375 -2.09 -19.57 -12.16
C ALA A 375 -1.78 -20.91 -12.86
N GLU A 376 -2.12 -21.03 -14.14
CA GLU A 376 -1.81 -22.22 -14.93
C GLU A 376 -0.30 -22.42 -15.06
N LEU A 377 0.46 -21.36 -15.36
CA LEU A 377 1.92 -21.43 -15.46
C LEU A 377 2.56 -21.81 -14.11
N GLN A 378 2.11 -21.21 -13.00
CA GLN A 378 2.58 -21.57 -11.66
C GLN A 378 2.30 -23.04 -11.35
N THR A 379 1.09 -23.51 -11.61
CA THR A 379 0.70 -24.90 -11.25
C THR A 379 1.39 -25.94 -12.13
N ARG A 380 1.54 -25.68 -13.44
CA ARG A 380 1.98 -26.69 -14.42
C ARG A 380 3.48 -26.68 -14.70
N LYS A 381 4.12 -25.52 -14.64
CA LYS A 381 5.53 -25.35 -15.03
C LYS A 381 6.44 -24.95 -13.89
N TYR A 382 5.96 -24.11 -12.98
CA TYR A 382 6.79 -23.47 -11.95
C TYR A 382 6.12 -23.59 -10.58
N PRO A 383 5.97 -24.81 -10.03
CA PRO A 383 5.45 -24.98 -8.68
C PRO A 383 6.33 -24.21 -7.68
N ASP A 384 5.76 -23.80 -6.54
CA ASP A 384 6.40 -22.87 -5.59
C ASP A 384 7.82 -23.26 -5.14
N ASP A 385 8.14 -24.55 -5.13
CA ASP A 385 9.48 -25.07 -4.79
C ASP A 385 10.52 -24.90 -5.92
N GLY A 386 10.07 -24.55 -7.13
CA GLY A 386 10.88 -24.38 -8.33
C GLY A 386 11.29 -22.93 -8.62
N LEU A 387 10.71 -21.94 -7.94
CA LEU A 387 11.10 -20.54 -8.03
C LEU A 387 12.08 -20.22 -6.89
N LYS A 388 13.34 -19.97 -7.24
CA LYS A 388 14.34 -19.50 -6.28
C LYS A 388 14.35 -17.98 -6.25
N PHE A 389 14.40 -17.40 -5.06
CA PHE A 389 14.44 -15.94 -4.88
C PHE A 389 15.71 -15.31 -5.46
N GLU A 390 16.77 -16.11 -5.60
CA GLU A 390 18.07 -15.70 -6.12
C GLU A 390 18.15 -15.72 -7.65
N GLU A 391 17.15 -16.28 -8.35
CA GLU A 391 17.12 -16.41 -9.81
C GLU A 391 16.01 -15.51 -10.40
N ASP A 392 16.23 -15.02 -11.62
CA ASP A 392 15.19 -14.28 -12.35
C ASP A 392 13.97 -15.19 -12.62
N LEU A 393 12.77 -14.59 -12.63
CA LEU A 393 11.56 -15.31 -13.02
C LEU A 393 11.70 -15.88 -14.44
N PRO A 394 11.21 -17.11 -14.71
CA PRO A 394 11.20 -17.67 -16.05
C PRO A 394 10.52 -16.73 -17.06
N PRO A 395 11.05 -16.55 -18.28
CA PRO A 395 10.59 -15.48 -19.18
C PRO A 395 9.08 -15.49 -19.51
N ASP A 396 8.47 -16.68 -19.67
CA ASP A 396 7.04 -16.79 -19.93
C ASP A 396 6.18 -16.45 -18.70
N TYR A 397 6.64 -16.86 -17.51
CA TYR A 397 6.02 -16.48 -16.23
C TYR A 397 6.15 -14.98 -15.96
N ALA A 398 7.35 -14.42 -16.13
CA ALA A 398 7.61 -13.00 -16.02
C ALA A 398 6.72 -12.19 -16.97
N MET A 399 6.58 -12.61 -18.23
CA MET A 399 5.71 -11.95 -19.21
C MET A 399 4.23 -12.03 -18.81
N ALA A 400 3.75 -13.16 -18.31
CA ALA A 400 2.37 -13.30 -17.82
C ALA A 400 2.11 -12.36 -16.63
N PHE A 401 3.06 -12.28 -15.69
CA PHE A 401 3.01 -11.37 -14.56
C PHE A 401 2.94 -9.91 -15.00
N HIS A 402 3.85 -9.48 -15.89
CA HIS A 402 3.87 -8.13 -16.45
C HIS A 402 2.57 -7.77 -17.17
N LYS A 403 1.98 -8.72 -17.92
CA LYS A 403 0.69 -8.49 -18.59
C LYS A 403 -0.43 -8.25 -17.60
N LEU A 404 -0.55 -9.07 -16.55
CA LEU A 404 -1.57 -8.89 -15.52
C LEU A 404 -1.38 -7.54 -14.81
N HIS A 405 -0.15 -7.26 -14.35
CA HIS A 405 0.20 -5.99 -13.70
C HIS A 405 -0.16 -4.79 -14.59
N ASN A 406 0.24 -4.81 -15.86
CA ASN A 406 -0.05 -3.73 -16.81
C ASN A 406 -1.55 -3.49 -16.97
N HIS A 407 -2.38 -4.53 -17.11
CA HIS A 407 -3.83 -4.37 -17.22
C HIS A 407 -4.44 -3.80 -15.94
N LEU A 408 -3.99 -4.24 -14.76
CA LEU A 408 -4.45 -3.69 -13.48
C LEU A 408 -4.17 -2.19 -13.37
N VAL A 409 -2.95 -1.75 -13.71
CA VAL A 409 -2.58 -0.31 -13.72
C VAL A 409 -3.46 0.49 -14.69
N HIS A 410 -3.69 -0.01 -15.90
CA HIS A 410 -4.48 0.73 -16.89
C HIS A 410 -5.97 0.78 -16.53
N PHE A 411 -6.54 -0.32 -16.02
CA PHE A 411 -7.96 -0.38 -15.69
C PHE A 411 -8.34 0.42 -14.45
N GLN A 412 -7.39 0.79 -13.58
CA GLN A 412 -7.63 1.72 -12.47
C GLN A 412 -8.07 3.11 -12.95
N LYS A 413 -7.63 3.56 -14.13
CA LYS A 413 -7.99 4.88 -14.67
C LYS A 413 -9.49 5.04 -14.91
N PHE A 414 -10.16 3.97 -15.31
CA PHE A 414 -11.58 4.02 -15.66
C PHE A 414 -12.49 4.46 -14.50
N PRO A 415 -12.50 3.81 -13.31
CA PRO A 415 -13.29 4.28 -12.18
C PRO A 415 -12.83 5.66 -11.67
N ILE A 416 -11.54 5.99 -11.77
CA ILE A 416 -11.01 7.31 -11.40
C ILE A 416 -11.60 8.42 -12.29
N ASP A 417 -11.65 8.23 -13.60
CA ASP A 417 -12.21 9.20 -14.55
C ASP A 417 -13.73 9.41 -14.33
N LEU A 418 -14.45 8.33 -14.03
CA LEU A 418 -15.85 8.41 -13.64
C LEU A 418 -16.00 9.23 -12.35
N LEU A 419 -15.24 8.91 -11.30
CA LEU A 419 -15.28 9.64 -10.03
C LEU A 419 -14.93 11.12 -10.22
N LYS A 420 -13.92 11.44 -11.02
CA LYS A 420 -13.46 12.81 -11.30
C LYS A 420 -14.58 13.70 -11.84
N THR A 421 -15.47 13.13 -12.65
CA THR A 421 -16.60 13.85 -13.23
C THR A 421 -17.86 13.77 -12.38
N GLY A 422 -18.18 12.60 -11.83
CA GLY A 422 -19.44 12.34 -11.14
C GLY A 422 -19.48 12.72 -9.67
N TRP A 423 -18.36 12.60 -8.95
CA TRP A 423 -18.32 12.88 -7.51
C TRP A 423 -18.63 14.35 -7.19
N VAL A 424 -18.09 15.29 -7.97
CA VAL A 424 -18.33 16.73 -7.76
C VAL A 424 -19.80 17.13 -7.95
N ALA A 425 -20.55 16.35 -8.72
CA ALA A 425 -21.97 16.57 -8.99
C ALA A 425 -22.90 15.74 -8.09
N SER A 426 -22.34 14.78 -7.34
CA SER A 426 -23.12 13.86 -6.51
C SER A 426 -24.01 14.62 -5.52
N PRO A 427 -25.22 14.12 -5.20
CA PRO A 427 -26.14 14.84 -4.32
C PRO A 427 -25.50 15.33 -3.00
N PRO A 428 -24.69 14.53 -2.28
CA PRO A 428 -24.05 14.99 -1.04
C PRO A 428 -22.99 16.09 -1.26
N MET A 429 -22.30 16.09 -2.40
CA MET A 429 -21.21 17.04 -2.66
C MET A 429 -21.64 18.28 -3.45
N ARG A 430 -22.78 18.21 -4.15
CA ARG A 430 -23.35 19.30 -4.97
C ARG A 430 -23.37 20.67 -4.28
N PRO A 431 -23.63 20.80 -2.96
CA PRO A 431 -23.60 22.10 -2.30
C PRO A 431 -22.25 22.82 -2.33
N TYR A 432 -21.14 22.10 -2.53
CA TYR A 432 -19.77 22.64 -2.49
C TYR A 432 -19.21 23.00 -3.88
N TRP A 433 -19.95 22.71 -4.95
CA TRP A 433 -19.48 22.88 -6.32
C TRP A 433 -20.48 23.68 -7.17
N ARG A 434 -19.96 24.43 -8.15
CA ARG A 434 -20.75 25.12 -9.19
C ARG A 434 -20.10 24.96 -10.55
N ARG A 435 -20.83 25.19 -11.64
CA ARG A 435 -20.23 25.29 -12.98
C ARG A 435 -19.71 26.69 -13.25
N ARG A 436 -18.65 26.80 -14.05
CA ARG A 436 -18.39 28.05 -14.78
C ARG A 436 -19.54 28.29 -15.75
N PRO A 437 -20.03 29.55 -15.87
CA PRO A 437 -20.87 29.93 -17.00
C PRO A 437 -20.16 29.55 -18.31
N PRO A 438 -20.91 29.07 -19.32
CA PRO A 438 -20.31 28.68 -20.59
C PRO A 438 -19.68 29.92 -21.25
N PRO A 439 -18.49 29.80 -21.87
CA PRO A 439 -17.80 30.92 -22.50
C PRO A 439 -18.59 31.51 -23.68
N ASP A 440 -19.44 30.69 -24.32
CA ASP A 440 -20.39 31.08 -25.36
C ASP A 440 -21.57 30.09 -25.36
N ALA A 441 -22.67 30.46 -26.03
CA ALA A 441 -23.91 29.68 -26.06
C ALA A 441 -23.79 28.30 -26.76
N THR A 442 -22.70 28.05 -27.49
CA THR A 442 -22.45 26.83 -28.26
C THR A 442 -21.48 25.86 -27.60
N SER A 443 -20.75 26.31 -26.57
CA SER A 443 -19.78 25.50 -25.85
C SER A 443 -20.44 24.40 -25.01
N ASN A 444 -20.02 23.16 -25.25
CA ASN A 444 -20.40 21.98 -24.46
C ASN A 444 -19.45 21.72 -23.27
N LYS A 445 -18.43 22.56 -23.06
CA LYS A 445 -17.46 22.39 -21.98
C LYS A 445 -18.09 22.71 -20.63
N ILE A 446 -17.99 21.76 -19.70
CA ILE A 446 -18.39 21.94 -18.31
C ILE A 446 -17.13 21.96 -17.45
N ALA A 447 -17.01 22.99 -16.61
CA ALA A 447 -15.94 23.09 -15.62
C ALA A 447 -16.57 23.29 -14.24
N ALA A 448 -16.47 22.27 -13.38
CA ALA A 448 -16.86 22.38 -11.99
C ALA A 448 -15.81 23.19 -11.20
N ILE A 449 -16.27 24.10 -10.35
CA ILE A 449 -15.47 24.93 -9.45
C ILE A 449 -15.87 24.63 -8.02
N TYR A 450 -14.88 24.38 -7.19
CA TYR A 450 -15.04 24.29 -5.75
C TYR A 450 -15.25 25.67 -5.14
N LEU A 451 -16.28 25.83 -4.31
CA LEU A 451 -16.68 27.11 -3.72
C LEU A 451 -15.81 27.57 -2.54
N GLY A 452 -14.87 26.75 -2.04
CA GLY A 452 -14.02 27.14 -0.92
C GLY A 452 -14.73 27.13 0.45
N ASN A 453 -15.94 26.57 0.53
CA ASN A 453 -16.84 26.65 1.69
C ASN A 453 -16.79 25.43 2.63
N ILE A 454 -15.93 24.43 2.37
CA ILE A 454 -15.71 23.30 3.29
C ILE A 454 -14.83 23.76 4.46
N LYS A 455 -15.31 23.47 5.68
CA LYS A 455 -14.56 23.73 6.92
C LYS A 455 -13.33 22.82 7.01
N LYS A 456 -12.19 23.40 7.38
CA LYS A 456 -10.95 22.64 7.58
C LYS A 456 -11.09 21.62 8.71
N GLY A 457 -10.50 20.43 8.52
CA GLY A 457 -10.43 19.38 9.54
C GLY A 457 -11.72 18.58 9.77
N GLY A 458 -12.77 18.82 8.98
CA GLY A 458 -13.98 18.01 8.97
C GLY A 458 -13.90 16.82 7.99
N PRO A 459 -14.86 15.87 8.07
CA PRO A 459 -14.91 14.73 7.17
C PRO A 459 -15.00 15.13 5.68
N GLU A 460 -15.65 16.25 5.37
CA GLU A 460 -15.73 16.80 4.01
C GLU A 460 -14.35 17.23 3.49
N ALA A 461 -13.52 17.83 4.34
CA ALA A 461 -12.17 18.26 3.97
C ALA A 461 -11.25 17.06 3.74
N GLU A 462 -11.39 16.02 4.57
CA GLU A 462 -10.65 14.77 4.40
C GLU A 462 -11.06 14.04 3.12
N MET A 463 -12.37 13.93 2.86
CA MET A 463 -12.92 13.33 1.62
C MET A 463 -12.44 14.10 0.38
N LEU A 464 -12.52 15.43 0.41
CA LEU A 464 -12.02 16.30 -0.66
C LEU A 464 -10.54 16.06 -0.93
N TRP A 465 -9.72 15.97 0.12
CA TRP A 465 -8.29 15.71 -0.04
C TRP A 465 -8.03 14.34 -0.68
N ILE A 466 -8.68 13.28 -0.22
CA ILE A 466 -8.49 11.92 -0.79
C ILE A 466 -8.80 11.93 -2.28
N LEU A 467 -9.98 12.43 -2.66
CA LEU A 467 -10.46 12.35 -4.04
C LEU A 467 -9.72 13.32 -4.96
N GLN A 468 -9.38 14.53 -4.53
CA GLN A 468 -8.51 15.41 -5.33
C GLN A 468 -7.13 14.82 -5.54
N THR A 469 -6.56 14.18 -4.52
CA THR A 469 -5.27 13.48 -4.62
C THR A 469 -5.38 12.33 -5.62
N LEU A 470 -6.48 11.58 -5.59
CA LEU A 470 -6.77 10.48 -6.52
C LEU A 470 -6.94 10.93 -7.98
N PHE A 471 -7.42 12.15 -8.22
CA PHE A 471 -7.68 12.67 -9.57
C PHE A 471 -6.46 13.32 -10.24
N ASP A 472 -5.36 13.42 -9.51
CA ASP A 472 -4.09 13.99 -9.94
C ASP A 472 -3.06 12.85 -10.03
N ASP A 473 -2.58 12.58 -11.23
CA ASP A 473 -1.66 11.46 -11.49
C ASP A 473 -0.33 11.62 -10.74
N GLU A 474 0.18 12.85 -10.59
CA GLU A 474 1.43 13.11 -9.88
C GLU A 474 1.26 12.90 -8.37
N GLN A 475 0.15 13.39 -7.81
CA GLN A 475 -0.16 13.21 -6.40
C GLN A 475 -0.53 11.76 -6.09
N THR A 476 -1.23 11.06 -6.98
CA THR A 476 -1.53 9.63 -6.86
C THR A 476 -0.25 8.80 -6.93
N PHE A 477 0.67 9.13 -7.82
CA PHE A 477 1.99 8.50 -7.88
C PHE A 477 2.79 8.72 -6.59
N LEU A 478 2.72 9.94 -6.03
CA LEU A 478 3.42 10.30 -4.79
C LEU A 478 2.86 9.56 -3.56
N VAL A 479 1.54 9.55 -3.40
CA VAL A 479 0.85 9.00 -2.23
C VAL A 479 0.65 7.49 -2.33
N GLY A 480 0.37 6.99 -3.54
CA GLY A 480 0.04 5.59 -3.81
C GLY A 480 -1.47 5.34 -3.74
N LEU A 481 -2.02 4.63 -4.72
CA LEU A 481 -3.44 4.31 -4.77
C LEU A 481 -3.90 3.48 -3.56
N SER A 482 -3.12 2.47 -3.17
CA SER A 482 -3.43 1.62 -2.02
C SER A 482 -3.55 2.43 -0.72
N VAL A 483 -2.74 3.47 -0.57
CA VAL A 483 -2.77 4.41 0.56
C VAL A 483 -4.04 5.25 0.56
N LEU A 484 -4.44 5.78 -0.60
CA LEU A 484 -5.67 6.57 -0.74
C LEU A 484 -6.92 5.76 -0.43
N ILE A 485 -6.98 4.52 -0.90
CA ILE A 485 -8.06 3.58 -0.59
C ILE A 485 -8.10 3.27 0.91
N ASP A 486 -6.94 3.16 1.56
CA ASP A 486 -6.84 2.91 3.01
C ASP A 486 -7.42 4.08 3.82
N GLU A 487 -6.99 5.30 3.48
CA GLU A 487 -7.50 6.51 4.12
C GLU A 487 -8.99 6.72 3.83
N PHE A 488 -9.48 6.34 2.65
CA PHE A 488 -10.91 6.35 2.35
C PHE A 488 -11.67 5.38 3.25
N GLU A 489 -11.27 4.11 3.31
CA GLU A 489 -11.92 3.09 4.15
C GLU A 489 -11.88 3.46 5.64
N ARG A 490 -10.77 4.05 6.10
CA ARG A 490 -10.65 4.57 7.46
C ARG A 490 -11.61 5.73 7.71
N LEU A 491 -11.72 6.68 6.77
CA LEU A 491 -12.63 7.82 6.85
C LEU A 491 -14.10 7.36 6.87
N MET A 492 -14.45 6.32 6.12
CA MET A 492 -15.81 5.76 6.06
C MET A 492 -16.29 5.18 7.40
N LYS A 493 -15.40 4.88 8.35
CA LYS A 493 -15.81 4.52 9.73
C LYS A 493 -16.51 5.68 10.45
N ASN A 494 -16.37 6.92 9.97
CA ASN A 494 -17.11 8.08 10.46
C ASN A 494 -18.48 8.17 9.76
N PRO A 495 -19.61 8.12 10.50
CA PRO A 495 -20.94 8.23 9.91
C PRO A 495 -21.18 9.52 9.11
N ALA A 496 -20.57 10.63 9.52
CA ALA A 496 -20.68 11.90 8.80
C ALA A 496 -19.98 11.84 7.44
N ALA A 497 -18.84 11.13 7.34
CA ALA A 497 -18.17 10.92 6.07
C ALA A 497 -18.92 9.92 5.18
N SER A 498 -19.53 8.90 5.78
CA SER A 498 -20.38 7.94 5.06
C SER A 498 -21.54 8.63 4.34
N GLY A 499 -22.14 9.66 4.97
CA GLY A 499 -23.19 10.46 4.36
C GLY A 499 -22.76 11.30 3.14
N LEU A 500 -21.45 11.40 2.86
CA LEU A 500 -20.90 12.11 1.70
C LEU A 500 -20.76 11.22 0.46
N VAL A 501 -21.04 9.93 0.59
CA VAL A 501 -20.84 8.92 -0.45
C VAL A 501 -22.19 8.37 -0.88
N SER A 502 -22.57 8.64 -2.13
CA SER A 502 -23.75 8.01 -2.76
C SER A 502 -23.48 6.56 -3.13
N ALA A 503 -24.53 5.80 -3.44
CA ALA A 503 -24.40 4.43 -3.93
C ALA A 503 -23.54 4.36 -5.21
N TRP A 504 -23.74 5.30 -6.14
CA TRP A 504 -22.94 5.40 -7.35
C TRP A 504 -21.44 5.62 -7.07
N VAL A 505 -21.07 6.48 -6.11
CA VAL A 505 -19.67 6.72 -5.74
C VAL A 505 -19.07 5.49 -5.03
N ALA A 506 -19.84 4.88 -4.11
CA ALA A 506 -19.41 3.68 -3.40
C ALA A 506 -19.10 2.52 -4.35
N ASP A 507 -19.91 2.35 -5.40
CA ASP A 507 -19.69 1.36 -6.45
C ASP A 507 -18.35 1.56 -7.18
N LYS A 508 -18.04 2.78 -7.63
CA LYS A 508 -16.77 3.06 -8.32
C LYS A 508 -15.55 2.87 -7.41
N ILE A 509 -15.67 3.24 -6.13
CA ILE A 509 -14.63 2.98 -5.13
C ILE A 509 -14.49 1.47 -4.88
N SER A 510 -15.58 0.70 -4.84
CA SER A 510 -15.55 -0.76 -4.68
C SER A 510 -14.73 -1.45 -5.77
N HIS A 511 -14.93 -1.06 -7.04
CA HIS A 511 -14.11 -1.55 -8.15
C HIS A 511 -12.63 -1.16 -7.98
N LEU A 512 -12.37 0.11 -7.63
CA LEU A 512 -11.02 0.62 -7.45
C LEU A 512 -10.29 -0.06 -6.28
N SER A 513 -10.98 -0.37 -5.18
CA SER A 513 -10.42 -1.11 -4.03
C SER A 513 -9.95 -2.51 -4.43
N VAL A 514 -10.74 -3.25 -5.22
CA VAL A 514 -10.34 -4.59 -5.68
C VAL A 514 -9.15 -4.51 -6.65
N LEU A 515 -9.18 -3.59 -7.62
CA LEU A 515 -8.05 -3.37 -8.54
C LEU A 515 -6.78 -2.98 -7.79
N SER A 516 -6.89 -2.10 -6.79
CA SER A 516 -5.77 -1.65 -5.97
C SER A 516 -5.20 -2.79 -5.12
N GLU A 517 -6.05 -3.64 -4.55
CA GLU A 517 -5.59 -4.80 -3.78
C GLU A 517 -4.88 -5.82 -4.67
N CYS A 518 -5.46 -6.13 -5.84
CA CYS A 518 -4.84 -7.06 -6.79
C CYS A 518 -3.45 -6.56 -7.22
N LEU A 519 -3.32 -5.27 -7.52
CA LEU A 519 -2.04 -4.66 -7.88
C LEU A 519 -1.06 -4.73 -6.71
N ARG A 520 -1.50 -4.36 -5.49
CA ARG A 520 -0.66 -4.41 -4.28
C ARG A 520 -0.12 -5.81 -4.01
N GLN A 521 -0.92 -6.86 -4.20
CA GLN A 521 -0.48 -8.24 -4.03
C GLN A 521 0.58 -8.66 -5.05
N LEU A 522 0.48 -8.17 -6.29
CA LEU A 522 1.53 -8.38 -7.29
C LEU A 522 2.79 -7.61 -6.93
N GLU A 523 2.70 -6.32 -6.55
CA GLU A 523 3.86 -5.49 -6.22
C GLU A 523 4.65 -5.98 -4.98
N LEU A 524 4.00 -6.75 -4.10
CA LEU A 524 4.66 -7.38 -2.96
C LEU A 524 5.46 -8.64 -3.31
N PHE A 525 5.18 -9.26 -4.45
CA PHE A 525 5.88 -10.44 -4.96
C PHE A 525 6.98 -10.03 -5.93
#